data_AF-A0AAD0T6U8-F1
#
_entry.id   AF-A0AAD0T6U8-F1
#
_cell.length_a   1.000
_cell.length_b   1.000
_cell.length_c   1.000
_cell.angle_alpha   90.00
_cell.angle_beta   90.00
_cell.angle_gamma   90.00
#
_symmetry.space_group_name_H-M   'P 1'
#
loop_
_entity.id
_entity.type
_entity.pdbx_description
1 polymer ?
#
loop_
_entity_poly.entity_id
_entity_poly.type
_entity_poly.pdbx_seq_one_letter_code
_entity_poly.pdbx_strand_id
1 'polypeptide(L)'
;MAYSDILKLKKVEVKNEEKVFIKNLIVGNDIFAMDLFDHLYKKDSTSVKLLTEEEVTEDNFKVMGPSLVRGENNISVLRDLGIIEEANPLSSCFYKDSKFHDFGSRTKPMPLLWGEESYIDEHIKVGPTDLLPSLNSEGLLERIRENSYSLRIKEIYRTTPEELIDQAHWKVYLTNGLIIECENLYWGESPAIFLDLFKDKKTLSTEFIEFCESTKTPCSLYVHLDLEEKITDDEKTYFFPLSFTHEWGHFIGEIGEAESEGYAQTAKFVTFIDKEESTEEDISKKINLLKKNLAKNFDAFDVNKSKERVILRDYSYSPEIDDSKIAQESLNEDHLIFFSFNAPLRQSAVKNETFVDSWMSSKFLARGLAVQSKIK
;
A
#
# COMPACT_ATOMS: atom_id res chain seq x y z
N MET A 1 13.65 -24.47 -14.98
CA MET A 1 14.06 -23.38 -15.89
C MET A 1 12.84 -22.53 -16.14
N ALA A 2 12.84 -21.33 -15.59
CA ALA A 2 11.67 -20.43 -15.57
C ALA A 2 11.59 -19.62 -16.87
N TYR A 3 10.38 -19.14 -17.19
CA TYR A 3 10.06 -18.33 -18.36
C TYR A 3 10.95 -17.07 -18.48
N SER A 4 11.49 -16.59 -17.36
CA SER A 4 12.41 -15.45 -17.23
C SER A 4 13.73 -15.58 -18.00
N ASP A 5 14.14 -16.80 -18.38
CA ASP A 5 15.45 -17.03 -18.97
C ASP A 5 15.44 -17.03 -20.50
N ILE A 6 14.28 -17.20 -21.14
CA ILE A 6 14.17 -17.31 -22.60
C ILE A 6 14.07 -15.93 -23.29
N LEU A 7 13.65 -14.88 -22.58
CA LEU A 7 13.58 -13.52 -23.13
C LEU A 7 14.91 -12.74 -23.12
N LYS A 8 15.99 -13.31 -22.55
CA LYS A 8 17.28 -12.62 -22.34
C LYS A 8 18.24 -12.64 -23.54
N LEU A 9 17.87 -13.25 -24.67
CA LEU A 9 18.75 -13.39 -25.83
C LEU A 9 18.23 -12.65 -27.08
N LYS A 10 17.89 -11.36 -26.94
CA LYS A 10 17.79 -10.44 -28.08
C LYS A 10 18.87 -9.36 -27.99
N LYS A 11 19.59 -9.23 -29.11
CA LYS A 11 20.64 -8.28 -29.44
C LYS A 11 20.42 -6.92 -28.75
N VAL A 12 21.39 -6.49 -27.95
CA VAL A 12 21.40 -5.15 -27.33
C VAL A 12 21.66 -4.14 -28.44
N GLU A 13 20.59 -3.54 -28.96
CA GLU A 13 20.69 -2.24 -29.62
C GLU A 13 21.04 -1.22 -28.55
N VAL A 14 22.09 -0.44 -28.79
CA VAL A 14 22.45 0.72 -27.95
C VAL A 14 21.32 1.72 -28.10
N LYS A 15 20.33 1.65 -27.20
CA LYS A 15 19.34 2.72 -27.04
C LYS A 15 20.10 3.94 -26.53
N ASN A 16 19.98 5.06 -27.23
CA ASN A 16 20.41 6.35 -26.68
C ASN A 16 19.67 6.56 -25.36
N GLU A 17 20.42 6.62 -24.27
CA GLU A 17 19.87 6.93 -22.95
C GLU A 17 19.40 8.38 -22.97
N GLU A 18 18.09 8.57 -22.84
CA GLU A 18 17.50 9.89 -22.65
C GLU A 18 17.64 10.26 -21.18
N LYS A 19 18.06 11.50 -20.89
CA LYS A 19 18.23 12.00 -19.53
C LYS A 19 17.34 13.20 -19.30
N VAL A 20 16.64 13.20 -18.18
CA VAL A 20 15.78 14.31 -17.75
C VAL A 20 16.06 14.63 -16.28
N PHE A 21 16.09 15.93 -15.96
CA PHE A 21 16.18 16.39 -14.57
C PHE A 21 14.79 16.72 -14.04
N ILE A 22 14.50 16.28 -12.82
CA ILE A 22 13.24 16.51 -12.12
C ILE A 22 13.58 16.87 -10.68
N LYS A 23 13.24 18.07 -10.23
CA LYS A 23 13.58 18.48 -8.86
C LYS A 23 12.96 17.57 -7.80
N ASN A 24 11.68 17.25 -7.91
CA ASN A 24 10.94 16.44 -6.95
C ASN A 24 10.33 15.23 -7.68
N LEU A 25 10.96 14.07 -7.54
CA LEU A 25 10.43 12.82 -8.09
C LEU A 25 9.69 12.06 -7.01
N ILE A 26 8.39 11.82 -7.22
CA ILE A 26 7.57 10.99 -6.33
C ILE A 26 7.45 9.60 -6.96
N VAL A 27 7.82 8.55 -6.22
CA VAL A 27 7.62 7.16 -6.60
C VAL A 27 6.54 6.57 -5.72
N GLY A 28 5.43 6.11 -6.30
CA GLY A 28 4.33 5.50 -5.55
C GLY A 28 2.99 5.64 -6.25
N ASN A 29 2.07 4.71 -5.99
CA ASN A 29 0.80 4.60 -6.71
C ASN A 29 -0.45 4.60 -5.80
N ASP A 30 -0.33 5.08 -4.56
CA ASP A 30 -1.43 5.09 -3.58
C ASP A 30 -1.94 6.50 -3.27
N ILE A 31 -2.93 6.57 -2.39
CA ILE A 31 -3.58 7.80 -1.96
C ILE A 31 -2.60 8.83 -1.37
N PHE A 32 -1.52 8.39 -0.72
CA PHE A 32 -0.52 9.30 -0.14
C PHE A 32 0.37 9.89 -1.23
N ALA A 33 0.67 9.12 -2.28
CA ALA A 33 1.41 9.60 -3.43
C ALA A 33 0.60 10.66 -4.22
N MET A 34 -0.69 10.42 -4.43
CA MET A 34 -1.58 11.39 -5.07
C MET A 34 -1.70 12.69 -4.26
N ASP A 35 -1.87 12.56 -2.95
CA ASP A 35 -1.98 13.68 -2.01
C ASP A 35 -0.67 14.47 -1.87
N LEU A 36 0.49 13.81 -1.90
CA LEU A 36 1.81 14.45 -1.90
C LEU A 36 2.08 15.18 -3.21
N PHE A 37 1.71 14.57 -4.34
CA PHE A 37 1.82 15.20 -5.65
C PHE A 37 1.05 16.51 -5.69
N ASP A 38 -0.23 16.50 -5.28
CA ASP A 38 -1.06 17.72 -5.29
C ASP A 38 -0.44 18.84 -4.44
N HIS A 39 0.09 18.50 -3.26
CA HIS A 39 0.77 19.46 -2.38
C HIS A 39 2.01 20.09 -3.02
N LEU A 40 2.91 19.26 -3.57
CA LEU A 40 4.14 19.76 -4.19
C LEU A 40 3.86 20.50 -5.49
N TYR A 41 2.89 20.04 -6.28
CA TYR A 41 2.48 20.68 -7.53
C TYR A 41 1.89 22.07 -7.28
N LYS A 42 1.10 22.24 -6.22
CA LYS A 42 0.58 23.56 -5.79
C LYS A 42 1.68 24.51 -5.33
N LYS A 43 2.80 24.00 -4.80
CA LYS A 43 3.96 24.81 -4.42
C LYS A 43 4.77 25.23 -5.64
N ASP A 44 5.05 24.28 -6.54
CA ASP A 44 5.74 24.53 -7.81
C ASP A 44 5.40 23.43 -8.83
N SER A 45 4.51 23.78 -9.76
CA SER A 45 3.98 22.88 -10.78
C SER A 45 5.02 22.38 -11.78
N THR A 46 6.17 23.05 -11.89
CA THR A 46 7.23 22.68 -12.84
C THR A 46 8.27 21.76 -12.22
N SER A 47 8.27 21.64 -10.90
CA SER A 47 9.31 20.93 -10.16
C SER A 47 9.01 19.46 -9.89
N VAL A 48 7.77 19.01 -10.09
CA VAL A 48 7.31 17.70 -9.60
C VAL A 48 6.82 16.80 -10.72
N LYS A 49 7.20 15.52 -10.64
CA LYS A 49 6.63 14.44 -11.46
C LYS A 49 6.37 13.22 -10.59
N LEU A 50 5.35 12.46 -10.97
CA LEU A 50 5.04 11.16 -10.39
C LEU A 50 5.65 10.04 -11.26
N LEU A 51 6.15 8.98 -10.64
CA LEU A 51 6.62 7.77 -11.29
C LEU A 51 5.89 6.57 -10.70
N THR A 52 5.17 5.86 -11.56
CA THR A 52 4.42 4.65 -11.25
C THR A 52 4.79 3.55 -12.25
N GLU A 53 4.63 2.28 -11.89
CA GLU A 53 4.82 1.19 -12.86
C GLU A 53 3.66 1.12 -13.88
N GLU A 54 2.45 1.44 -13.42
CA GLU A 54 1.21 1.41 -14.21
C GLU A 54 0.60 2.80 -14.37
N GLU A 55 -0.33 2.96 -15.30
CA GLU A 55 -1.07 4.22 -15.49
C GLU A 55 -1.92 4.55 -14.26
N VAL A 56 -1.96 5.83 -13.88
CA VAL A 56 -2.82 6.29 -12.78
C VAL A 56 -4.28 6.33 -13.22
N THR A 57 -5.14 5.73 -12.41
CA THR A 57 -6.58 5.63 -12.59
C THR A 57 -7.32 6.07 -11.32
N GLU A 58 -8.65 6.11 -11.37
CA GLU A 58 -9.50 6.40 -10.21
C GLU A 58 -9.27 5.40 -9.06
N ASP A 59 -8.84 4.18 -9.35
CA ASP A 59 -8.59 3.17 -8.32
C ASP A 59 -7.38 3.51 -7.44
N ASN A 60 -6.46 4.36 -7.92
CA ASN A 60 -5.34 4.87 -7.11
C ASN A 60 -5.80 5.85 -6.01
N PHE A 61 -7.03 6.36 -6.10
CA PHE A 61 -7.64 7.25 -5.10
C PHE A 61 -8.41 6.47 -4.03
N LYS A 62 -8.42 5.13 -4.10
CA LYS A 62 -9.12 4.24 -3.18
C LYS A 62 -8.14 3.51 -2.28
N VAL A 63 -8.56 3.23 -1.04
CA VAL A 63 -7.85 2.27 -0.18
C VAL A 63 -8.22 0.86 -0.61
N MET A 64 -7.20 0.05 -0.88
CA MET A 64 -7.37 -1.36 -1.26
C MET A 64 -7.56 -2.25 -0.04
N GLY A 65 -8.50 -3.18 -0.15
CA GLY A 65 -8.74 -4.19 0.87
C GLY A 65 -9.70 -3.72 1.98
N PRO A 66 -9.75 -4.45 3.10
CA PRO A 66 -10.57 -4.09 4.25
C PRO A 66 -10.11 -2.75 4.86
N SER A 67 -10.92 -2.20 5.77
CA SER A 67 -10.55 -1.00 6.52
C SER A 67 -9.21 -1.17 7.23
N LEU A 68 -8.38 -0.13 7.17
CA LEU A 68 -7.00 -0.13 7.66
C LEU A 68 -6.80 0.68 8.94
N VAL A 69 -7.85 1.34 9.44
CA VAL A 69 -7.84 1.97 10.77
C VAL A 69 -8.39 0.96 11.76
N ARG A 70 -7.48 0.26 12.45
CA ARG A 70 -7.82 -0.87 13.33
C ARG A 70 -7.17 -0.74 14.71
N GLY A 71 -7.92 -1.04 15.76
CA GLY A 71 -7.45 -0.96 17.14
C GLY A 71 -7.33 0.48 17.66
N GLU A 72 -7.35 0.62 18.99
CA GLU A 72 -7.43 1.94 19.65
C GLU A 72 -6.24 2.85 19.34
N ASN A 73 -5.04 2.29 19.16
CA ASN A 73 -3.86 3.09 18.83
C ASN A 73 -3.99 3.79 17.47
N ASN A 74 -4.55 3.13 16.46
CA ASN A 74 -4.76 3.76 15.16
C ASN A 74 -5.93 4.74 15.18
N ILE A 75 -7.02 4.40 15.89
CA ILE A 75 -8.19 5.26 16.04
C ILE A 75 -7.82 6.55 16.79
N SER A 76 -7.02 6.44 17.86
CA SER A 76 -6.54 7.59 18.62
C SER A 76 -5.67 8.53 17.80
N VAL A 77 -4.81 8.03 16.90
CA VAL A 77 -4.05 8.89 15.98
C VAL A 77 -4.97 9.75 15.11
N LEU A 78 -6.05 9.18 14.57
CA LEU A 78 -7.01 9.95 13.77
C LEU A 78 -7.76 11.00 14.62
N ARG A 79 -8.05 10.66 15.88
CA ARG A 79 -8.66 11.59 16.84
C ARG A 79 -7.72 12.75 17.18
N ASP A 80 -6.44 12.45 17.42
CA ASP A 80 -5.40 13.44 17.72
C ASP A 80 -5.17 14.38 16.53
N LEU A 81 -5.31 13.87 15.30
CA LEU A 81 -5.27 14.66 14.06
C LEU A 81 -6.56 15.47 13.80
N GLY A 82 -7.59 15.32 14.63
CA GLY A 82 -8.89 15.99 14.46
C GLY A 82 -9.69 15.50 13.25
N ILE A 83 -9.37 14.32 12.73
CA ILE A 83 -10.07 13.73 11.57
C ILE A 83 -11.41 13.12 12.00
N ILE A 84 -11.47 12.57 13.22
CA ILE A 84 -12.67 11.99 13.81
C ILE A 84 -12.89 12.54 15.22
N GLU A 85 -14.14 12.79 15.59
CA GLU A 85 -14.54 13.15 16.96
C GLU A 85 -14.99 11.92 17.75
N GLU A 86 -15.90 11.14 17.15
CA GLU A 86 -16.43 9.90 17.70
C GLU A 86 -16.09 8.72 16.78
N ALA A 87 -15.80 7.57 17.39
CA ALA A 87 -15.57 6.33 16.68
C ALA A 87 -16.74 5.38 16.94
N ASN A 88 -17.20 4.69 15.90
CA ASN A 88 -18.13 3.56 15.99
C ASN A 88 -17.40 2.30 15.55
N PRO A 89 -16.63 1.65 16.45
CA PRO A 89 -15.84 0.48 16.08
C PRO A 89 -16.74 -0.68 15.67
N LEU A 90 -16.38 -1.30 14.55
CA LEU A 90 -17.00 -2.48 13.98
C LEU A 90 -16.14 -3.71 14.29
N SER A 91 -16.80 -4.83 14.55
CA SER A 91 -16.13 -6.05 14.99
C SER A 91 -15.71 -6.96 13.83
N SER A 92 -14.93 -7.98 14.18
CA SER A 92 -14.46 -9.02 13.27
C SER A 92 -15.06 -10.38 13.65
N CYS A 93 -15.27 -11.24 12.66
CA CYS A 93 -15.76 -12.61 12.86
C CYS A 93 -15.05 -13.59 11.92
N PHE A 94 -15.06 -14.88 12.27
CA PHE A 94 -14.45 -15.94 11.47
C PHE A 94 -15.42 -17.06 11.18
N TYR A 95 -15.28 -17.68 10.01
CA TYR A 95 -16.13 -18.76 9.57
C TYR A 95 -15.59 -20.13 10.00
N LYS A 96 -16.39 -20.89 10.75
CA LYS A 96 -16.07 -22.26 11.19
C LYS A 96 -17.35 -23.05 11.47
N ASP A 97 -17.29 -24.37 11.30
CA ASP A 97 -18.43 -25.26 11.61
C ASP A 97 -19.76 -24.81 10.95
N SER A 98 -19.65 -24.30 9.72
CA SER A 98 -20.75 -23.79 8.88
C SER A 98 -21.47 -22.53 9.37
N LYS A 99 -20.83 -21.71 10.22
CA LYS A 99 -21.36 -20.40 10.61
C LYS A 99 -20.25 -19.41 10.99
N PHE A 100 -20.61 -18.14 11.14
CA PHE A 100 -19.70 -17.14 11.68
C PHE A 100 -19.67 -17.17 13.21
N HIS A 101 -18.49 -16.93 13.75
CA HIS A 101 -18.19 -16.85 15.16
C HIS A 101 -17.40 -15.58 15.45
N ASP A 102 -17.70 -14.92 16.56
CA ASP A 102 -16.93 -13.77 17.00
C ASP A 102 -15.58 -14.23 17.57
N PHE A 103 -14.53 -13.42 17.37
CA PHE A 103 -13.25 -13.62 18.05
C PHE A 103 -13.42 -13.48 19.56
N GLY A 104 -12.69 -14.30 20.33
CA GLY A 104 -12.85 -14.40 21.80
C GLY A 104 -14.00 -15.29 22.27
N SER A 105 -14.82 -15.82 21.36
CA SER A 105 -15.84 -16.83 21.70
C SER A 105 -15.23 -18.18 22.09
N ARG A 106 -16.07 -19.14 22.54
CA ARG A 106 -15.62 -20.50 22.89
C ARG A 106 -15.04 -21.27 21.70
N THR A 107 -15.52 -20.96 20.50
CA THR A 107 -15.00 -21.57 19.28
C THR A 107 -13.68 -20.90 18.94
N LYS A 108 -12.63 -21.69 18.68
CA LYS A 108 -11.34 -21.15 18.26
C LYS A 108 -11.27 -21.03 16.73
N PRO A 109 -10.73 -19.93 16.18
CA PRO A 109 -10.49 -19.80 14.74
C PRO A 109 -9.47 -20.84 14.27
N MET A 110 -9.34 -20.97 12.94
CA MET A 110 -8.15 -21.62 12.38
C MET A 110 -6.90 -20.77 12.66
N PRO A 111 -5.70 -21.37 12.65
CA PRO A 111 -4.46 -20.61 12.84
C PRO A 111 -4.40 -19.42 11.89
N LEU A 112 -4.12 -18.25 12.47
CA LEU A 112 -3.94 -17.02 11.73
C LEU A 112 -2.50 -16.97 11.23
N LEU A 113 -2.34 -16.56 9.98
CA LEU A 113 -1.02 -16.41 9.36
C LEU A 113 -0.53 -14.96 9.44
N TRP A 114 0.64 -14.71 8.85
CA TRP A 114 1.28 -13.40 8.84
C TRP A 114 0.29 -12.28 8.50
N GLY A 115 0.27 -11.23 9.32
CA GLY A 115 -0.56 -10.04 9.13
C GLY A 115 -2.04 -10.21 9.44
N GLU A 116 -2.58 -11.44 9.46
CA GLU A 116 -4.02 -11.68 9.69
C GLU A 116 -4.47 -11.26 11.08
N GLU A 117 -3.59 -11.37 12.08
CA GLU A 117 -3.88 -10.97 13.46
C GLU A 117 -4.28 -9.50 13.60
N SER A 118 -3.73 -8.62 12.74
CA SER A 118 -4.04 -7.19 12.77
C SER A 118 -5.46 -6.86 12.30
N TYR A 119 -6.18 -7.84 11.73
CA TYR A 119 -7.58 -7.68 11.30
C TYR A 119 -8.58 -8.25 12.32
N ILE A 120 -8.10 -8.84 13.43
CA ILE A 120 -8.97 -9.23 14.54
C ILE A 120 -9.52 -8.00 15.25
N ASP A 121 -8.68 -6.98 15.40
CA ASP A 121 -9.01 -5.75 16.10
C ASP A 121 -10.23 -5.07 15.47
N GLU A 122 -11.02 -4.41 16.33
CA GLU A 122 -12.12 -3.57 15.90
C GLU A 122 -11.60 -2.46 14.96
N HIS A 123 -12.43 -2.06 14.02
CA HIS A 123 -12.06 -1.12 12.97
C HIS A 123 -13.09 -0.03 12.80
N ILE A 124 -12.69 1.07 12.21
CA ILE A 124 -13.62 2.09 11.72
C ILE A 124 -13.48 2.21 10.21
N LYS A 125 -14.60 2.51 9.54
CA LYS A 125 -14.62 2.85 8.12
C LYS A 125 -14.37 4.35 7.99
N VAL A 126 -13.40 4.72 7.16
CA VAL A 126 -13.08 6.11 6.85
C VAL A 126 -12.76 6.22 5.37
N GLY A 127 -13.37 7.19 4.68
CA GLY A 127 -13.13 7.41 3.26
C GLY A 127 -11.75 8.02 3.00
N PRO A 128 -11.09 7.72 1.87
CA PRO A 128 -9.80 8.32 1.52
C PRO A 128 -9.82 9.86 1.56
N THR A 129 -10.94 10.46 1.17
CA THR A 129 -11.15 11.91 1.09
C THR A 129 -11.42 12.56 2.44
N ASP A 130 -11.96 11.83 3.41
CA ASP A 130 -12.06 12.29 4.80
C ASP A 130 -10.66 12.41 5.43
N LEU A 131 -9.77 11.48 5.05
CA LEU A 131 -8.39 11.44 5.53
C LEU A 131 -7.49 12.46 4.83
N LEU A 132 -7.66 12.57 3.52
CA LEU A 132 -6.83 13.39 2.62
C LEU A 132 -7.76 14.21 1.71
N PRO A 133 -8.27 15.37 2.16
CA PRO A 133 -9.24 16.17 1.39
C PRO A 133 -8.75 16.63 0.02
N SER A 134 -7.43 16.70 -0.19
CA SER A 134 -6.83 17.06 -1.48
C SER A 134 -7.23 16.12 -2.61
N LEU A 135 -7.58 14.86 -2.30
CA LEU A 135 -7.98 13.84 -3.26
C LEU A 135 -9.26 14.20 -4.02
N ASN A 136 -10.10 15.09 -3.46
CA ASN A 136 -11.28 15.64 -4.11
C ASN A 136 -11.01 16.87 -4.98
N SER A 137 -9.74 17.26 -5.16
CA SER A 137 -9.41 18.43 -5.98
C SER A 137 -9.83 18.22 -7.43
N GLU A 138 -10.64 19.13 -7.97
CA GLU A 138 -11.10 19.09 -9.36
C GLU A 138 -9.92 18.96 -10.34
N GLY A 139 -10.01 18.07 -11.31
CA GLY A 139 -9.00 17.83 -12.33
C GLY A 139 -7.68 17.23 -11.83
N LEU A 140 -7.63 16.70 -10.59
CA LEU A 140 -6.40 16.14 -10.02
C LEU A 140 -5.90 14.93 -10.80
N LEU A 141 -6.80 14.02 -11.18
CA LEU A 141 -6.45 12.82 -11.94
C LEU A 141 -5.79 13.19 -13.28
N GLU A 142 -6.38 14.14 -14.02
CA GLU A 142 -5.85 14.62 -15.29
C GLU A 142 -4.48 15.27 -15.10
N ARG A 143 -4.33 16.14 -14.10
CA ARG A 143 -3.04 16.77 -13.78
C ARG A 143 -1.96 15.73 -13.47
N ILE A 144 -2.29 14.69 -12.71
CA ILE A 144 -1.35 13.62 -12.38
C ILE A 144 -0.95 12.86 -13.64
N ARG A 145 -1.92 12.47 -14.48
CA ARG A 145 -1.64 11.77 -15.74
C ARG A 145 -0.69 12.55 -16.64
N GLU A 146 -0.94 13.85 -16.82
CA GLU A 146 -0.08 14.75 -17.60
C GLU A 146 1.33 14.93 -17.01
N ASN A 147 1.50 14.65 -15.71
CA ASN A 147 2.73 14.84 -14.96
C ASN A 147 3.28 13.55 -14.36
N SER A 148 2.95 12.41 -14.98
CA SER A 148 3.41 11.09 -14.55
C SER A 148 4.22 10.38 -15.63
N TYR A 149 5.15 9.55 -15.18
CA TYR A 149 5.74 8.49 -16.00
C TYR A 149 5.17 7.14 -15.52
N SER A 150 4.60 6.37 -16.43
CA SER A 150 4.13 5.00 -16.19
C SER A 150 5.17 4.02 -16.71
N LEU A 151 6.24 3.83 -15.94
CA LEU A 151 7.42 3.08 -16.33
C LEU A 151 8.04 2.35 -15.14
N ARG A 152 8.39 1.08 -15.35
CA ARG A 152 9.06 0.28 -14.33
C ARG A 152 10.49 0.78 -14.07
N ILE A 153 10.82 0.95 -12.79
CA ILE A 153 12.19 1.21 -12.32
C ILE A 153 13.03 -0.05 -12.48
N LYS A 154 14.21 0.14 -13.06
CA LYS A 154 15.23 -0.90 -13.17
C LYS A 154 16.15 -0.84 -11.96
N GLU A 155 16.75 0.33 -11.71
CA GLU A 155 17.88 0.49 -10.77
C GLU A 155 17.92 1.93 -10.22
N ILE A 156 18.38 2.10 -8.98
CA ILE A 156 18.53 3.40 -8.30
C ILE A 156 19.98 3.59 -7.87
N TYR A 157 20.49 4.81 -8.08
CA TYR A 157 21.82 5.24 -7.68
C TYR A 157 21.75 6.53 -6.88
N ARG A 158 22.66 6.64 -5.91
CA ARG A 158 22.98 7.90 -5.25
C ARG A 158 24.06 8.62 -6.03
N THR A 159 23.95 9.94 -6.14
CA THR A 159 24.93 10.77 -6.82
C THR A 159 25.28 12.00 -6.00
N THR A 160 26.41 12.60 -6.36
CA THR A 160 26.83 13.89 -5.81
C THR A 160 26.55 14.95 -6.86
N PRO A 161 25.83 16.05 -6.53
CA PRO A 161 25.60 17.15 -7.46
C PRO A 161 26.92 17.70 -8.03
N GLU A 162 27.03 17.74 -9.36
CA GLU A 162 28.17 18.37 -10.06
C GLU A 162 27.86 19.81 -10.47
N GLU A 163 26.57 20.14 -10.60
CA GLU A 163 26.08 21.44 -11.07
C GLU A 163 25.51 22.30 -9.93
N LEU A 164 25.56 23.63 -10.10
CA LEU A 164 25.04 24.58 -9.12
C LEU A 164 23.53 24.80 -9.22
N ILE A 165 22.91 24.47 -10.36
CA ILE A 165 21.49 24.71 -10.63
C ILE A 165 20.71 23.40 -10.47
N ASP A 166 21.06 22.37 -11.25
CA ASP A 166 20.41 21.07 -11.19
C ASP A 166 21.14 20.16 -10.20
N GLN A 167 20.72 20.22 -8.94
CA GLN A 167 21.36 19.50 -7.84
C GLN A 167 20.93 18.01 -7.81
N ALA A 168 21.42 17.20 -8.74
CA ALA A 168 21.06 15.79 -8.83
C ALA A 168 21.72 14.92 -7.73
N HIS A 169 20.96 14.61 -6.67
CA HIS A 169 21.37 13.68 -5.60
C HIS A 169 21.02 12.21 -5.92
N TRP A 170 20.08 11.98 -6.82
CA TRP A 170 19.58 10.64 -7.15
C TRP A 170 19.45 10.44 -8.65
N LYS A 171 19.74 9.21 -9.11
CA LYS A 171 19.51 8.78 -10.49
C LYS A 171 18.67 7.50 -10.51
N VAL A 172 17.56 7.55 -11.22
CA VAL A 172 16.60 6.46 -11.37
C VAL A 172 16.63 5.98 -12.82
N TYR A 173 17.09 4.75 -13.03
CA TYR A 173 17.13 4.12 -14.34
C TYR A 173 15.83 3.38 -14.59
N LEU A 174 15.18 3.68 -15.70
CA LEU A 174 13.95 3.02 -16.10
C LEU A 174 14.23 1.91 -17.12
N THR A 175 13.34 0.93 -17.16
CA THR A 175 13.45 -0.24 -18.05
C THR A 175 13.44 0.10 -19.54
N ASN A 176 12.89 1.25 -19.92
CA ASN A 176 12.85 1.70 -21.31
C ASN A 176 14.15 2.36 -21.80
N GLY A 177 15.06 2.73 -20.89
CA GLY A 177 16.31 3.45 -21.16
C GLY A 177 16.31 4.93 -20.75
N LEU A 178 15.19 5.47 -20.24
CA LEU A 178 15.13 6.80 -19.65
C LEU A 178 15.86 6.82 -18.31
N ILE A 179 16.66 7.86 -18.07
CA ILE A 179 17.32 8.13 -16.80
C ILE A 179 16.72 9.42 -16.24
N ILE A 180 16.13 9.32 -15.06
CA ILE A 180 15.64 10.47 -14.32
C ILE A 180 16.69 10.85 -13.28
N GLU A 181 17.24 12.04 -13.38
CA GLU A 181 18.08 12.66 -12.36
C GLU A 181 17.19 13.55 -11.49
N CYS A 182 17.31 13.46 -10.17
CA CYS A 182 16.47 14.26 -9.28
C CYS A 182 17.22 14.77 -8.05
N GLU A 183 16.76 15.94 -7.57
CA GLU A 183 17.22 16.52 -6.30
C GLU A 183 16.60 15.75 -5.16
N ASN A 184 15.28 15.73 -5.06
CA ASN A 184 14.51 15.06 -4.01
C ASN A 184 13.82 13.81 -4.54
N LEU A 185 14.10 12.67 -3.91
CA LEU A 185 13.44 11.39 -4.16
C LEU A 185 12.44 11.11 -3.03
N TYR A 186 11.16 11.20 -3.34
CA TYR A 186 10.08 10.79 -2.43
C TYR A 186 9.70 9.35 -2.76
N TRP A 187 9.80 8.44 -1.79
CA TRP A 187 9.61 7.01 -1.96
C TRP A 187 8.41 6.48 -1.17
N GLY A 188 7.33 6.15 -1.87
CA GLY A 188 6.06 5.67 -1.32
C GLY A 188 5.91 4.16 -1.34
N GLU A 189 6.78 3.44 -2.07
CA GLU A 189 6.82 1.97 -2.05
C GLU A 189 7.52 1.47 -0.77
N SER A 190 7.48 0.15 -0.51
CA SER A 190 8.15 -0.41 0.68
C SER A 190 9.66 -0.12 0.70
N PRO A 191 10.29 0.22 1.85
CA PRO A 191 11.74 0.38 1.97
C PRO A 191 12.54 -0.84 1.51
N ALA A 192 12.00 -2.05 1.69
CA ALA A 192 12.58 -3.27 1.13
C ALA A 192 12.75 -3.20 -0.40
N ILE A 193 11.76 -2.65 -1.12
CA ILE A 193 11.80 -2.52 -2.58
C ILE A 193 12.85 -1.49 -2.99
N PHE A 194 12.96 -0.38 -2.25
CA PHE A 194 14.05 0.59 -2.47
C PHE A 194 15.41 -0.10 -2.37
N LEU A 195 15.64 -0.86 -1.30
CA LEU A 195 16.90 -1.58 -1.09
C LEU A 195 17.16 -2.61 -2.21
N ASP A 196 16.15 -3.26 -2.75
CA ASP A 196 16.31 -4.23 -3.84
C ASP A 196 16.70 -3.57 -5.17
N LEU A 197 16.21 -2.35 -5.43
CA LEU A 197 16.53 -1.57 -6.63
C LEU A 197 17.82 -0.76 -6.50
N PHE A 198 18.26 -0.48 -5.26
CA PHE A 198 19.47 0.29 -5.01
C PHE A 198 20.74 -0.52 -5.31
N LYS A 199 21.59 0.02 -6.18
CA LYS A 199 22.75 -0.72 -6.69
C LYS A 199 23.93 -0.79 -5.75
N ASP A 200 24.32 0.36 -5.22
CA ASP A 200 25.56 0.48 -4.47
C ASP A 200 25.34 0.23 -2.98
N LYS A 201 24.74 -0.93 -2.63
CA LYS A 201 24.36 -1.26 -1.24
C LYS A 201 25.49 -1.08 -0.21
N LYS A 202 26.75 -1.19 -0.63
CA LYS A 202 27.95 -0.95 0.20
C LYS A 202 28.10 0.49 0.70
N THR A 203 27.39 1.44 0.09
CA THR A 203 27.37 2.86 0.48
C THR A 203 26.30 3.16 1.53
N LEU A 204 25.38 2.23 1.77
CA LEU A 204 24.37 2.35 2.81
C LEU A 204 24.95 1.89 4.15
N SER A 205 24.46 2.49 5.24
CA SER A 205 24.75 2.02 6.59
C SER A 205 24.13 0.64 6.84
N THR A 206 24.75 -0.15 7.71
CA THR A 206 24.23 -1.47 8.10
C THR A 206 22.84 -1.33 8.73
N GLU A 207 22.66 -0.32 9.59
CA GLU A 207 21.40 -0.02 10.26
C GLU A 207 20.27 0.27 9.27
N PHE A 208 20.56 1.02 8.19
CA PHE A 208 19.58 1.30 7.14
C PHE A 208 19.21 0.05 6.34
N ILE A 209 20.19 -0.81 6.03
CA ILE A 209 19.95 -2.08 5.36
C ILE A 209 19.07 -2.98 6.22
N GLU A 210 19.41 -3.16 7.50
CA GLU A 210 18.65 -3.97 8.45
C GLU A 210 17.21 -3.47 8.61
N PHE A 211 17.02 -2.14 8.66
CA PHE A 211 15.69 -1.54 8.66
C PHE A 211 14.92 -1.90 7.39
N CYS A 212 15.47 -1.65 6.20
CA CYS A 212 14.80 -1.96 4.94
C CYS A 212 14.45 -3.45 4.83
N GLU A 213 15.37 -4.34 5.21
CA GLU A 213 15.11 -5.78 5.22
C GLU A 213 14.00 -6.19 6.19
N SER A 214 13.86 -5.50 7.32
CA SER A 214 12.77 -5.74 8.27
C SER A 214 11.38 -5.36 7.73
N THR A 215 11.31 -4.57 6.65
CA THR A 215 10.07 -4.20 5.97
C THR A 215 9.68 -5.14 4.82
N LYS A 216 10.38 -6.28 4.68
CA LYS A 216 9.99 -7.34 3.74
C LYS A 216 8.70 -7.99 4.20
N THR A 217 7.75 -8.10 3.28
CA THR A 217 6.41 -8.64 3.53
C THR A 217 6.04 -9.62 2.40
N PRO A 218 5.12 -10.57 2.63
CA PRO A 218 4.51 -11.33 1.53
C PRO A 218 3.76 -10.41 0.56
N CYS A 219 3.36 -10.95 -0.59
CA CYS A 219 2.48 -10.26 -1.52
C CYS A 219 1.05 -10.18 -0.99
N SER A 220 0.34 -9.11 -1.35
CA SER A 220 -1.09 -8.97 -1.07
C SER A 220 -1.91 -9.25 -2.33
N LEU A 221 -2.84 -10.20 -2.23
CA LEU A 221 -3.86 -10.43 -3.25
C LEU A 221 -5.17 -9.79 -2.81
N TYR A 222 -5.56 -8.73 -3.50
CA TYR A 222 -6.83 -8.04 -3.29
C TYR A 222 -7.89 -8.55 -4.27
N VAL A 223 -9.09 -8.77 -3.77
CA VAL A 223 -10.28 -9.11 -4.57
C VAL A 223 -11.37 -8.13 -4.21
N HIS A 224 -11.78 -7.31 -5.17
CA HIS A 224 -12.86 -6.32 -5.03
C HIS A 224 -14.04 -6.75 -5.89
N LEU A 225 -15.22 -6.71 -5.32
CA LEU A 225 -16.48 -7.03 -5.98
C LEU A 225 -17.43 -5.85 -5.79
N ASP A 226 -17.84 -5.19 -6.89
CA ASP A 226 -18.99 -4.31 -6.88
C ASP A 226 -20.25 -5.16 -7.10
N LEU A 227 -21.21 -5.09 -6.18
CA LEU A 227 -22.37 -5.98 -6.12
C LEU A 227 -23.64 -5.21 -6.51
N GLU A 228 -24.38 -5.69 -7.52
CA GLU A 228 -25.61 -5.02 -7.97
C GLU A 228 -26.73 -5.07 -6.92
N GLU A 229 -26.69 -6.08 -6.04
CA GLU A 229 -27.67 -6.31 -4.99
C GLU A 229 -27.01 -6.30 -3.60
N LYS A 230 -27.79 -5.91 -2.59
CA LYS A 230 -27.36 -5.96 -1.19
C LYS A 230 -27.37 -7.41 -0.72
N ILE A 231 -26.22 -7.93 -0.27
CA ILE A 231 -26.07 -9.33 0.15
C ILE A 231 -26.03 -9.52 1.68
N THR A 232 -25.74 -8.45 2.43
CA THR A 232 -25.72 -8.46 3.90
C THR A 232 -25.97 -7.06 4.46
N ASP A 233 -26.62 -7.00 5.63
CA ASP A 233 -26.73 -5.78 6.46
C ASP A 233 -25.62 -5.70 7.51
N ASP A 234 -24.90 -6.81 7.75
CA ASP A 234 -23.85 -6.88 8.76
C ASP A 234 -22.59 -6.14 8.27
N GLU A 235 -22.16 -5.16 9.06
CA GLU A 235 -20.88 -4.48 8.86
C GLU A 235 -19.82 -5.08 9.78
N LYS A 236 -19.09 -6.06 9.27
CA LYS A 236 -18.03 -6.77 10.00
C LYS A 236 -16.84 -7.05 9.09
N THR A 237 -15.68 -7.28 9.69
CA THR A 237 -14.58 -7.94 8.99
C THR A 237 -14.79 -9.46 9.06
N TYR A 238 -14.90 -10.12 7.92
CA TYR A 238 -15.08 -11.56 7.78
C TYR A 238 -13.76 -12.26 7.49
N PHE A 239 -13.49 -13.35 8.21
CA PHE A 239 -12.39 -14.28 7.93
C PHE A 239 -12.93 -15.57 7.31
N PHE A 240 -12.65 -15.76 6.03
CA PHE A 240 -12.99 -16.96 5.27
C PHE A 240 -11.77 -17.87 5.14
N PRO A 241 -11.78 -19.09 5.68
CA PRO A 241 -10.62 -19.97 5.59
C PRO A 241 -10.33 -20.39 4.14
N LEU A 242 -9.05 -20.39 3.78
CA LEU A 242 -8.56 -20.89 2.49
C LEU A 242 -8.52 -22.42 2.42
N SER A 243 -8.65 -23.09 3.56
CA SER A 243 -8.82 -24.53 3.67
C SER A 243 -9.44 -24.86 5.01
N PHE A 244 -10.31 -25.87 5.08
CA PHE A 244 -10.86 -26.36 6.36
C PHE A 244 -9.96 -27.39 7.04
N THR A 245 -8.92 -27.86 6.35
CA THR A 245 -8.10 -29.00 6.76
C THR A 245 -6.61 -28.67 6.81
N HIS A 246 -6.19 -27.55 6.22
CA HIS A 246 -4.80 -27.12 6.16
C HIS A 246 -4.69 -25.67 6.61
N GLU A 247 -3.54 -25.31 7.17
CA GLU A 247 -3.23 -23.97 7.68
C GLU A 247 -2.78 -23.07 6.52
N TRP A 248 -3.72 -22.69 5.66
CA TRP A 248 -3.46 -21.85 4.49
C TRP A 248 -3.85 -20.38 4.67
N GLY A 249 -4.27 -20.00 5.88
CA GLY A 249 -4.74 -18.66 6.19
C GLY A 249 -6.16 -18.41 5.69
N HIS A 250 -6.48 -17.13 5.50
CA HIS A 250 -7.83 -16.63 5.25
C HIS A 250 -7.87 -15.61 4.11
N PHE A 251 -9.03 -15.51 3.47
CA PHE A 251 -9.45 -14.22 2.93
C PHE A 251 -10.07 -13.41 4.05
N ILE A 252 -9.61 -12.18 4.20
CA ILE A 252 -10.11 -11.22 5.16
C ILE A 252 -10.81 -10.13 4.37
N GLY A 253 -12.07 -9.84 4.68
CA GLY A 253 -12.78 -8.81 3.93
C GLY A 253 -13.98 -8.20 4.62
N GLU A 254 -14.38 -7.06 4.08
CA GLU A 254 -15.53 -6.30 4.51
C GLU A 254 -16.49 -6.13 3.35
N ILE A 255 -17.78 -6.11 3.66
CA ILE A 255 -18.85 -5.76 2.73
C ILE A 255 -19.50 -4.50 3.29
N GLY A 256 -19.60 -3.46 2.46
CA GLY A 256 -20.08 -2.15 2.88
C GLY A 256 -20.92 -1.47 1.81
N GLU A 257 -21.18 -0.19 2.02
CA GLU A 257 -21.85 0.66 1.04
C GLU A 257 -21.09 0.68 -0.30
N ALA A 258 -21.82 0.95 -1.37
CA ALA A 258 -21.25 0.98 -2.71
C ALA A 258 -20.29 2.18 -2.88
N GLU A 259 -19.09 1.90 -3.39
CA GLU A 259 -18.11 2.92 -3.79
C GLU A 259 -18.17 3.26 -5.29
N SER A 260 -19.03 2.58 -6.03
CA SER A 260 -19.18 2.69 -7.47
C SER A 260 -20.64 2.98 -7.81
N GLU A 261 -20.91 3.95 -8.68
CA GLU A 261 -22.27 4.26 -9.11
C GLU A 261 -22.95 3.05 -9.76
N GLY A 262 -24.24 2.87 -9.47
CA GLY A 262 -25.05 1.78 -10.03
C GLY A 262 -24.95 0.44 -9.29
N TYR A 263 -24.18 0.36 -8.21
CA TYR A 263 -24.06 -0.82 -7.36
C TYR A 263 -24.70 -0.59 -5.97
N ALA A 264 -25.12 -1.67 -5.31
CA ALA A 264 -25.74 -1.62 -3.99
C ALA A 264 -24.73 -1.76 -2.85
N GLN A 265 -23.66 -2.54 -3.06
CA GLN A 265 -22.59 -2.76 -2.08
C GLN A 265 -21.24 -2.97 -2.77
N THR A 266 -20.16 -2.69 -2.03
CA THR A 266 -18.80 -3.07 -2.43
C THR A 266 -18.24 -4.04 -1.40
N ALA A 267 -17.64 -5.13 -1.87
CA ALA A 267 -16.96 -6.13 -1.04
C ALA A 267 -15.46 -6.11 -1.33
N LYS A 268 -14.64 -5.92 -0.29
CA LYS A 268 -13.18 -5.80 -0.42
C LYS A 268 -12.50 -6.87 0.42
N PHE A 269 -11.72 -7.71 -0.23
CA PHE A 269 -10.99 -8.80 0.40
C PHE A 269 -9.49 -8.66 0.16
N VAL A 270 -8.71 -9.19 1.11
CA VAL A 270 -7.26 -9.37 1.01
C VAL A 270 -6.89 -10.76 1.52
N THR A 271 -5.86 -11.35 0.90
CA THR A 271 -5.13 -12.49 1.45
C THR A 271 -3.64 -12.33 1.16
N PHE A 272 -2.80 -12.91 1.99
CA PHE A 272 -1.35 -12.82 1.86
C PHE A 272 -0.81 -14.08 1.19
N ILE A 273 0.02 -13.90 0.17
CA ILE A 273 0.59 -15.00 -0.60
C ILE A 273 2.10 -14.89 -0.69
N ASP A 274 2.76 -16.04 -0.61
CA ASP A 274 4.18 -16.13 -0.93
C ASP A 274 4.34 -16.15 -2.46
N LYS A 275 5.10 -15.18 -2.98
CA LYS A 275 5.35 -15.02 -4.42
C LYS A 275 6.16 -16.17 -5.00
N GLU A 276 7.05 -16.76 -4.23
CA GLU A 276 7.93 -17.83 -4.70
C GLU A 276 7.19 -19.18 -4.77
N GLU A 277 6.13 -19.34 -3.98
CA GLU A 277 5.39 -20.59 -3.86
C GLU A 277 4.04 -20.60 -4.61
N SER A 278 3.53 -19.44 -5.04
CA SER A 278 2.19 -19.34 -5.62
C SER A 278 2.21 -19.28 -7.15
N THR A 279 1.45 -20.16 -7.80
CA THR A 279 1.20 -20.10 -9.25
C THR A 279 -0.09 -19.32 -9.59
N GLU A 280 -0.25 -18.92 -10.85
CA GLU A 280 -1.50 -18.30 -11.34
C GLU A 280 -2.72 -19.22 -11.14
N GLU A 281 -2.53 -20.53 -11.27
CA GLU A 281 -3.56 -21.53 -10.99
C GLU A 281 -3.96 -21.53 -9.50
N ASP A 282 -2.99 -21.40 -8.60
CA ASP A 282 -3.24 -21.35 -7.15
C ASP A 282 -3.96 -20.07 -6.75
N ILE A 283 -3.57 -18.92 -7.33
CA ILE A 283 -4.26 -17.64 -7.16
C ILE A 283 -5.72 -17.76 -7.63
N SER A 284 -5.93 -18.33 -8.81
CA SER A 284 -7.27 -18.55 -9.37
C SER A 284 -8.12 -19.47 -8.49
N LYS A 285 -7.53 -20.53 -7.92
CA LYS A 285 -8.21 -21.43 -6.97
C LYS A 285 -8.63 -20.70 -5.70
N LYS A 286 -7.75 -19.85 -5.14
CA LYS A 286 -8.06 -19.02 -3.96
C LYS A 286 -9.25 -18.10 -4.25
N ILE A 287 -9.24 -17.34 -5.35
CA ILE A 287 -10.33 -16.42 -5.72
C ILE A 287 -11.66 -17.17 -5.91
N ASN A 288 -11.62 -18.32 -6.58
CA ASN A 288 -12.83 -19.15 -6.74
C ASN A 288 -13.36 -19.71 -5.41
N LEU A 289 -12.47 -20.01 -4.46
CA LEU A 289 -12.86 -20.43 -3.12
C LEU A 289 -13.55 -19.30 -2.34
N LEU A 290 -13.03 -18.07 -2.44
CA LEU A 290 -13.70 -16.88 -1.89
C LEU A 290 -15.13 -16.75 -2.42
N LYS A 291 -15.31 -16.79 -3.74
CA LYS A 291 -16.64 -16.70 -4.38
C LYS A 291 -17.58 -17.81 -3.92
N LYS A 292 -17.08 -19.05 -3.78
CA LYS A 292 -17.87 -20.17 -3.23
C LYS A 292 -18.25 -19.94 -1.77
N ASN A 293 -17.35 -19.37 -0.96
CA ASN A 293 -17.65 -19.02 0.41
C ASN A 293 -18.71 -17.90 0.48
N LEU A 294 -18.65 -16.89 -0.39
CA LEU A 294 -19.69 -15.86 -0.47
C LEU A 294 -21.06 -16.47 -0.85
N ALA A 295 -21.12 -17.26 -1.91
CA ALA A 295 -22.34 -17.92 -2.36
C ALA A 295 -22.93 -18.89 -1.32
N LYS A 296 -22.09 -19.46 -0.44
CA LYS A 296 -22.52 -20.34 0.64
C LYS A 296 -23.08 -19.58 1.84
N ASN A 297 -22.57 -18.39 2.11
CA ASN A 297 -22.85 -17.64 3.33
C ASN A 297 -23.86 -16.50 3.14
N PHE A 298 -24.07 -16.06 1.90
CA PHE A 298 -24.97 -14.97 1.57
C PHE A 298 -25.89 -15.39 0.42
N ASP A 299 -27.15 -15.71 0.75
CA ASP A 299 -28.12 -16.26 -0.21
C ASP A 299 -28.38 -15.35 -1.42
N ALA A 300 -28.25 -14.03 -1.24
CA ALA A 300 -28.42 -13.04 -2.29
C ALA A 300 -27.17 -12.82 -3.16
N PHE A 301 -26.03 -13.47 -2.84
CA PHE A 301 -24.82 -13.33 -3.64
C PHE A 301 -24.94 -14.11 -4.97
N ASP A 302 -24.91 -13.37 -6.07
CA ASP A 302 -24.79 -13.91 -7.43
C ASP A 302 -23.52 -13.38 -8.10
N VAL A 303 -22.61 -14.31 -8.44
CA VAL A 303 -21.35 -13.99 -9.13
C VAL A 303 -21.57 -13.26 -10.46
N ASN A 304 -22.68 -13.54 -11.15
CA ASN A 304 -22.98 -12.92 -12.45
C ASN A 304 -23.51 -11.49 -12.32
N LYS A 305 -23.94 -11.09 -11.12
CA LYS A 305 -24.38 -9.74 -10.76
C LYS A 305 -23.31 -8.99 -9.96
N SER A 306 -22.04 -9.33 -10.23
CA SER A 306 -20.91 -8.69 -9.59
C SER A 306 -19.85 -8.33 -10.62
N LYS A 307 -19.21 -7.17 -10.43
CA LYS A 307 -18.04 -6.76 -11.19
C LYS A 307 -16.80 -7.04 -10.35
N GLU A 308 -15.96 -7.96 -10.82
CA GLU A 308 -14.74 -8.38 -10.14
C GLU A 308 -13.52 -7.59 -10.61
N ARG A 309 -12.69 -7.19 -9.65
CA ARG A 309 -11.35 -6.63 -9.87
C ARG A 309 -10.36 -7.34 -8.94
N VAL A 310 -9.26 -7.81 -9.52
CA VAL A 310 -8.22 -8.55 -8.80
C VAL A 310 -6.91 -7.82 -8.96
N ILE A 311 -6.24 -7.54 -7.85
CA ILE A 311 -4.97 -6.80 -7.83
C ILE A 311 -3.97 -7.60 -7.00
N LEU A 312 -2.83 -7.92 -7.59
CA LEU A 312 -1.71 -8.52 -6.90
C LEU A 312 -0.64 -7.46 -6.69
N ARG A 313 -0.33 -7.14 -5.42
CA ARG A 313 0.79 -6.28 -5.07
C ARG A 313 1.98 -7.11 -4.61
N ASP A 314 3.16 -6.69 -5.05
CA ASP A 314 4.45 -7.33 -4.73
C ASP A 314 4.82 -7.27 -3.24
N TYR A 315 4.10 -6.46 -2.46
CA TYR A 315 4.24 -6.34 -1.02
C TYR A 315 2.88 -6.11 -0.36
N SER A 316 2.88 -6.15 0.96
CA SER A 316 1.73 -5.90 1.83
C SER A 316 2.03 -4.72 2.74
N TYR A 317 0.99 -4.09 3.28
CA TYR A 317 1.18 -3.13 4.35
C TYR A 317 1.69 -3.87 5.58
N SER A 318 2.84 -3.45 6.11
CA SER A 318 3.46 -4.13 7.23
C SER A 318 2.68 -3.81 8.51
N PRO A 319 2.19 -4.83 9.24
CA PRO A 319 1.53 -4.61 10.52
C PRO A 319 2.52 -4.17 11.60
N GLU A 320 3.81 -4.45 11.44
CA GLU A 320 4.86 -4.11 12.40
C GLU A 320 6.06 -3.55 11.66
N ILE A 321 6.51 -2.38 12.08
CA ILE A 321 7.72 -1.74 11.56
C ILE A 321 8.52 -1.31 12.76
N ASP A 322 9.72 -1.87 12.87
CA ASP A 322 10.62 -1.56 13.97
C ASP A 322 11.44 -0.31 13.65
N ASP A 323 10.86 0.85 13.94
CA ASP A 323 11.54 2.14 13.85
C ASP A 323 12.77 2.22 14.77
N SER A 324 12.93 1.33 15.76
CA SER A 324 14.06 1.39 16.68
C SER A 324 15.40 1.10 16.01
N LYS A 325 15.37 0.30 14.93
CA LYS A 325 16.54 -0.18 14.18
C LYS A 325 17.23 0.89 13.37
N ILE A 326 16.61 2.05 13.21
CA ILE A 326 17.16 3.12 12.40
C ILE A 326 17.43 4.36 13.24
N ALA A 327 18.68 4.80 13.21
CA ALA A 327 19.11 6.04 13.82
C ALA A 327 18.51 7.22 13.04
N GLN A 328 18.19 8.30 13.74
CA GLN A 328 17.61 9.49 13.11
C GLN A 328 18.53 10.06 12.02
N GLU A 329 19.85 9.91 12.20
CA GLU A 329 20.87 10.32 11.23
C GLU A 329 20.98 9.38 10.03
N SER A 330 20.64 8.09 10.17
CA SER A 330 20.72 7.12 9.06
C SER A 330 19.50 7.12 8.14
N LEU A 331 18.41 7.79 8.55
CA LEU A 331 17.26 8.13 7.69
C LEU A 331 17.42 9.46 6.96
N ASN A 332 18.31 10.32 7.44
CA ASN A 332 18.66 11.57 6.77
C ASN A 332 19.72 11.29 5.69
N GLU A 333 19.45 10.33 4.82
CA GLU A 333 20.16 10.26 3.55
C GLU A 333 19.69 11.49 2.76
N ASP A 334 20.58 12.47 2.58
CA ASP A 334 20.27 13.77 2.00
C ASP A 334 19.35 13.62 0.77
N HIS A 335 18.16 14.23 0.85
CA HIS A 335 17.14 14.26 -0.21
C HIS A 335 16.41 12.95 -0.56
N LEU A 336 16.43 11.91 0.29
CA LEU A 336 15.52 10.75 0.21
C LEU A 336 14.46 10.82 1.31
N ILE A 337 13.18 10.77 0.95
CA ILE A 337 12.05 10.86 1.90
C ILE A 337 11.12 9.69 1.69
N PHE A 338 11.02 8.79 2.68
CA PHE A 338 10.02 7.73 2.65
C PHE A 338 8.66 8.27 3.09
N PHE A 339 7.60 7.86 2.41
CA PHE A 339 6.21 8.18 2.76
C PHE A 339 5.30 6.95 2.57
N SER A 340 4.01 7.09 2.89
CA SER A 340 3.00 6.02 2.79
C SER A 340 3.09 4.93 3.89
N PHE A 341 2.36 3.83 3.71
CA PHE A 341 2.01 2.81 4.71
C PHE A 341 3.22 2.18 5.42
N ASN A 342 4.30 1.94 4.68
CA ASN A 342 5.49 1.26 5.20
C ASN A 342 6.64 2.21 5.54
N ALA A 343 6.40 3.53 5.54
CA ALA A 343 7.45 4.49 5.83
C ALA A 343 7.85 4.50 7.32
N PRO A 344 9.12 4.79 7.63
CA PRO A 344 9.59 5.03 8.99
C PRO A 344 8.95 6.28 9.62
N LEU A 345 8.49 6.17 10.86
CA LEU A 345 7.99 7.31 11.64
C LEU A 345 9.14 8.18 12.19
N ARG A 346 10.33 7.59 12.37
CA ARG A 346 11.49 8.33 12.87
C ARG A 346 12.06 9.32 11.87
N GLN A 347 11.88 9.12 10.56
CA GLN A 347 12.36 10.08 9.55
C GLN A 347 11.59 11.39 9.63
N SER A 348 10.34 11.31 10.08
CA SER A 348 9.45 12.44 10.19
C SER A 348 9.52 13.10 11.60
N ALA A 349 10.25 12.52 12.56
CA ALA A 349 10.47 13.03 13.93
C ALA A 349 11.29 14.34 14.04
N VAL A 350 11.63 14.99 12.93
CA VAL A 350 12.68 16.03 12.86
C VAL A 350 12.24 17.41 13.39
N LYS A 351 10.96 17.60 13.76
CA LYS A 351 10.50 18.84 14.42
C LYS A 351 10.00 18.53 15.82
N ASN A 352 10.60 19.24 16.80
CA ASN A 352 10.31 19.35 18.24
C ASN A 352 8.85 19.13 18.73
N GLU A 353 8.27 17.95 18.49
CA GLU A 353 7.01 17.54 19.08
C GLU A 353 7.22 16.23 19.82
N THR A 354 6.87 16.24 21.10
CA THR A 354 6.79 15.03 21.92
C THR A 354 5.82 14.06 21.24
N PHE A 355 6.33 12.91 20.80
CA PHE A 355 5.49 11.80 20.37
C PHE A 355 4.54 11.45 21.51
N VAL A 356 3.25 11.37 21.20
CA VAL A 356 2.35 10.58 22.01
C VAL A 356 2.68 9.12 21.72
N ASP A 357 2.85 8.28 22.74
CA ASP A 357 3.25 6.87 22.59
C ASP A 357 2.38 6.08 21.58
N SER A 358 1.12 6.50 21.40
CA SER A 358 0.17 5.95 20.41
C SER A 358 0.71 6.01 18.98
N TRP A 359 1.40 7.07 18.60
CA TRP A 359 1.89 7.27 17.22
C TRP A 359 2.99 6.27 16.86
N MET A 360 3.89 5.96 17.79
CA MET A 360 4.97 4.99 17.57
C MET A 360 4.45 3.56 17.42
N SER A 361 3.25 3.29 17.92
CA SER A 361 2.56 2.01 17.78
C SER A 361 1.59 1.96 16.60
N SER A 362 1.49 3.05 15.82
CA SER A 362 0.56 3.15 14.70
C SER A 362 0.96 2.23 13.53
N LYS A 363 -0.06 1.71 12.86
CA LYS A 363 0.02 0.75 11.76
C LYS A 363 -0.75 1.28 10.55
N PHE A 364 -0.46 0.70 9.39
CA PHE A 364 -1.22 0.90 8.16
C PHE A 364 -1.52 2.37 7.84
N LEU A 365 -2.80 2.74 7.76
CA LEU A 365 -3.28 4.04 7.33
C LEU A 365 -2.95 5.15 8.34
N ALA A 366 -3.10 4.89 9.64
CA ALA A 366 -2.76 5.85 10.68
C ALA A 366 -1.27 6.19 10.65
N ARG A 367 -0.42 5.19 10.40
CA ARG A 367 1.01 5.39 10.20
C ARG A 367 1.31 6.25 8.97
N GLY A 368 0.71 5.92 7.83
CA GLY A 368 0.86 6.71 6.60
C GLY A 368 0.45 8.17 6.79
N LEU A 369 -0.66 8.42 7.49
CA LEU A 369 -1.13 9.77 7.82
C LEU A 369 -0.16 10.52 8.74
N ALA A 370 0.34 9.85 9.78
CA ALA A 370 1.32 10.44 10.69
C ALA A 370 2.60 10.85 9.93
N VAL A 371 3.09 10.03 9.00
CA VAL A 371 4.23 10.39 8.14
C VAL A 371 3.88 11.55 7.20
N GLN A 372 2.74 11.47 6.51
CA GLN A 372 2.30 12.47 5.54
C GLN A 372 2.15 13.87 6.17
N SER A 373 1.55 13.94 7.37
CA SER A 373 1.31 15.20 8.11
C SER A 373 2.59 15.97 8.42
N LYS A 374 3.74 15.29 8.43
CA LYS A 374 5.04 15.86 8.77
C LYS A 374 5.85 16.27 7.53
N ILE A 375 5.56 15.67 6.38
CA ILE A 375 6.13 16.07 5.09
C ILE A 375 5.48 17.38 4.61
N LYS A 376 4.18 17.55 4.90
CA LYS A 376 3.40 18.69 4.45
C LYS A 376 3.64 19.94 5.27
#